data_AF-A0A7C7ADP9-F1
#
_entry.id   AF-A0A7C7ADP9-F1
#
_cell.length_a   1.000
_cell.length_b   1.000
_cell.length_c   1.000
_cell.angle_alpha   90.00
_cell.angle_beta   90.00
_cell.angle_gamma   90.00
#
_symmetry.space_group_name_H-M   'P 1'
#
loop_
_entity.id
_entity.type
_entity.pdbx_description
1 polymer ?
#
loop_
_entity_poly.entity_id
_entity_poly.type
_entity_poly.pdbx_seq_one_letter_code
_entity_poly.pdbx_strand_id
1 'polypeptide(L)'
;MKTLIMTFFLIFLAELGDKTQLATMLMAAKTKSIWLVFIGSVCALAASSLLGVLAGSLITKYIPESYIHYGSGIAFIIIGILLVSGRL
;
A
#
# COMPACT_ATOMS: atom_id res chain seq x y z
N MET A 1 -9.61 -14.83 -13.56
CA MET A 1 -10.52 -13.69 -13.31
C MET A 1 -10.89 -13.52 -11.83
N LYS A 2 -11.21 -14.60 -11.09
CA LYS A 2 -11.55 -14.54 -9.65
C LYS A 2 -10.51 -13.82 -8.78
N THR A 3 -9.21 -14.11 -8.99
CA THR A 3 -8.12 -13.50 -8.22
C THR A 3 -8.03 -11.99 -8.42
N LEU A 4 -8.19 -11.49 -9.64
CA LEU A 4 -8.13 -10.04 -9.93
C LEU A 4 -9.23 -9.27 -9.20
N ILE A 5 -10.48 -9.75 -9.24
CA ILE A 5 -11.59 -9.11 -8.53
C ILE A 5 -11.34 -9.12 -7.02
N MET A 6 -10.93 -10.26 -6.46
CA MET A 6 -10.62 -10.40 -5.03
C MET A 6 -9.52 -9.44 -4.59
N THR A 7 -8.38 -9.47 -5.30
CA THR A 7 -7.23 -8.62 -4.98
C THR A 7 -7.57 -7.14 -5.15
N PHE A 8 -8.33 -6.78 -6.19
CA PHE A 8 -8.80 -5.40 -6.38
C PHE A 8 -9.64 -4.93 -5.19
N PHE A 9 -10.68 -5.68 -4.80
CA PHE A 9 -11.53 -5.27 -3.69
C PHE A 9 -10.81 -5.29 -2.34
N LEU A 10 -9.93 -6.26 -2.11
CA LEU A 10 -9.13 -6.35 -0.88
C LEU A 10 -8.22 -5.14 -0.72
N ILE A 11 -7.47 -4.78 -1.77
CA ILE A 11 -6.58 -3.61 -1.74
C ILE A 11 -7.41 -2.33 -1.71
N PHE A 12 -8.49 -2.25 -2.47
CA PHE A 12 -9.38 -1.08 -2.49
C PHE A 12 -9.93 -0.78 -1.10
N LEU A 13 -10.44 -1.78 -0.38
CA LEU A 13 -10.91 -1.61 1.00
C LEU A 13 -9.77 -1.28 1.97
N ALA A 14 -8.60 -1.93 1.82
CA ALA A 14 -7.46 -1.71 2.71
C ALA A 14 -6.89 -0.28 2.60
N GLU A 15 -6.90 0.29 1.40
CA GLU A 15 -6.38 1.63 1.12
C GLU A 15 -7.43 2.73 1.28
N LEU A 16 -8.71 2.38 1.42
CA LEU A 16 -9.81 3.35 1.45
C LEU A 16 -9.69 4.28 2.66
N GLY A 17 -9.52 5.57 2.41
CA GLY A 17 -9.43 6.58 3.46
C GLY A 17 -8.04 6.71 4.11
N ASP A 18 -7.00 6.12 3.51
CA ASP A 18 -5.62 6.37 3.94
C ASP A 18 -5.22 7.84 3.74
N LYS A 19 -4.21 8.27 4.52
CA LYS A 19 -3.56 9.58 4.43
C LYS A 19 -3.13 9.92 3.00
N THR A 20 -2.68 8.94 2.21
CA THR A 20 -2.29 9.19 0.80
C THR A 20 -3.51 9.53 -0.07
N GLN A 21 -4.66 8.89 0.14
CA GLN A 21 -5.90 9.22 -0.57
C GLN A 21 -6.43 10.61 -0.17
N LEU A 22 -6.37 10.96 1.12
CA LEU A 22 -6.75 12.30 1.57
C LEU A 22 -5.81 13.38 1.00
N ALA A 23 -4.51 13.11 0.95
CA ALA A 23 -3.52 14.03 0.36
C ALA A 23 -3.77 14.24 -1.14
N THR A 24 -4.06 13.18 -1.89
CA THR A 24 -4.37 13.28 -3.33
C THR A 24 -5.69 14.01 -3.57
N MET A 25 -6.72 13.78 -2.74
CA MET A 25 -7.98 14.51 -2.81
C MET A 25 -7.79 16.01 -2.51
N LEU A 26 -7.00 16.35 -1.49
CA LEU A 26 -6.65 17.75 -1.17
C LEU A 26 -5.86 18.41 -2.30
N MET A 27 -4.94 17.69 -2.93
CA MET A 27 -4.17 18.18 -4.07
C MET A 27 -5.08 18.42 -5.29
N ALA A 28 -6.03 17.53 -5.54
CA ALA A 28 -7.04 17.70 -6.58
C ALA A 28 -7.96 18.91 -6.29
N ALA A 29 -8.29 19.17 -5.03
CA ALA A 29 -9.09 20.31 -4.62
C ALA A 29 -8.35 21.66 -4.76
N LYS A 30 -7.02 21.67 -4.59
CA LYS A 30 -6.19 22.89 -4.70
C LYS A 30 -5.73 23.20 -6.13
N THR A 31 -5.64 22.19 -6.99
CA THR A 31 -5.11 22.34 -8.36
C THR A 31 -6.26 22.56 -9.36
N LYS A 32 -6.08 23.49 -10.32
CA LYS A 32 -7.06 23.74 -11.41
C LYS A 32 -7.25 22.54 -12.35
N SER A 33 -6.34 21.58 -12.37
CA SER A 33 -6.33 20.42 -13.27
C SER A 33 -6.45 19.10 -12.49
N ILE A 34 -7.69 18.68 -12.24
CA ILE A 34 -8.04 17.42 -11.58
C ILE A 34 -7.48 16.21 -12.33
N TRP A 35 -7.50 16.25 -13.66
CA TRP A 35 -7.01 15.15 -14.52
C TRP A 35 -5.52 14.89 -14.35
N LEU A 36 -4.70 15.93 -14.18
CA LEU A 36 -3.26 15.77 -13.94
C LEU A 36 -2.99 15.13 -12.57
N VAL A 37 -3.74 15.52 -11.54
CA VAL A 37 -3.61 14.93 -10.20
C VAL A 37 -4.08 13.46 -10.22
N PHE A 38 -5.17 13.17 -10.93
CA PHE A 38 -5.66 11.80 -11.09
C PHE A 38 -4.61 10.89 -11.77
N ILE A 39 -4.09 11.30 -12.93
CA ILE A 39 -3.09 10.51 -13.66
C ILE A 39 -1.81 10.36 -12.82
N GLY A 40 -1.34 11.45 -12.20
CA GLY A 40 -0.15 11.42 -11.36
C GLY A 40 -0.29 10.48 -10.16
N SER A 41 -1.42 10.52 -9.46
CA SER A 41 -1.68 9.65 -8.31
C SER A 41 -1.83 8.18 -8.70
N VAL A 42 -2.54 7.88 -9.80
CA VAL A 42 -2.65 6.52 -10.33
C VAL A 42 -1.28 5.97 -10.75
N CYS A 43 -0.47 6.76 -11.46
CA CYS A 43 0.89 6.36 -11.83
C CYS A 43 1.78 6.15 -10.61
N ALA A 44 1.71 7.03 -9.61
CA ALA A 44 2.47 6.89 -8.37
C ALA A 44 2.09 5.61 -7.61
N LEU A 45 0.79 5.34 -7.47
CA LEU A 45 0.30 4.11 -6.84
C LEU A 45 0.76 2.87 -7.61
N ALA A 46 0.56 2.85 -8.92
CA ALA A 46 0.97 1.72 -9.77
C ALA A 46 2.49 1.47 -9.70
N ALA A 47 3.30 2.54 -9.74
CA ALA A 47 4.75 2.43 -9.64
C ALA A 47 5.19 1.93 -8.25
N SER A 48 4.59 2.44 -7.19
CA SER A 48 4.88 1.99 -5.81
C SER A 48 4.52 0.52 -5.61
N SER A 49 3.33 0.10 -6.05
CA SER A 49 2.91 -1.30 -5.99
C SER A 49 3.80 -2.20 -6.83
N LEU A 50 4.18 -1.78 -8.03
CA LEU A 50 5.08 -2.55 -8.90
C LEU A 50 6.45 -2.75 -8.23
N LEU A 51 7.02 -1.69 -7.66
CA LEU A 51 8.28 -1.79 -6.91
C LEU A 51 8.17 -2.72 -5.71
N GLY A 52 7.06 -2.65 -4.96
CA GLY A 52 6.79 -3.54 -3.84
C GLY A 52 6.70 -5.01 -4.25
N VAL A 53 5.99 -5.31 -5.35
CA VAL A 53 5.86 -6.68 -5.88
C VAL A 53 7.19 -7.19 -6.42
N LEU A 54 7.95 -6.37 -7.14
CA LEU A 54 9.27 -6.75 -7.66
C LEU A 54 10.24 -7.06 -6.52
N ALA A 55 10.31 -6.19 -5.51
CA ALA A 55 11.15 -6.41 -4.33
C ALA A 55 10.71 -7.66 -3.57
N GLY A 56 9.41 -7.81 -3.30
CA GLY A 56 8.86 -8.98 -2.62
C GLY A 56 9.15 -10.28 -3.38
N SER A 57 8.94 -10.31 -4.70
CA SER A 57 9.21 -11.48 -5.54
C SER A 57 10.69 -11.87 -5.56
N LEU A 58 11.60 -10.89 -5.54
CA LEU A 58 13.03 -11.16 -5.44
C LEU A 58 13.37 -11.77 -4.08
N ILE A 59 12.83 -11.21 -2.99
CA ILE A 59 13.09 -11.70 -1.63
C ILE A 59 12.59 -13.14 -1.45
N THR A 60 11.38 -13.44 -1.91
CA THR A 60 10.79 -14.80 -1.81
C THR A 60 11.56 -15.85 -2.62
N LYS A 61 12.38 -15.43 -3.61
CA LYS A 61 13.25 -16.36 -4.34
C LYS A 61 14.42 -16.88 -3.49
N TYR A 62 14.88 -16.08 -2.53
CA TYR A 62 16.03 -16.41 -1.68
C TYR A 62 15.64 -16.80 -0.26
N ILE A 63 14.47 -16.36 0.22
CA ILE A 63 14.01 -16.58 1.59
C ILE A 63 12.74 -17.44 1.56
N PRO A 64 12.67 -18.53 2.36
CA PRO A 64 11.46 -19.34 2.45
C PRO A 64 10.27 -18.53 2.98
N GLU A 65 9.10 -18.74 2.39
CA GLU A 65 7.86 -18.02 2.73
C GLU A 65 7.53 -18.05 4.23
N SER A 66 7.85 -19.14 4.93
CA SER A 66 7.62 -19.28 6.37
C SER A 66 8.31 -18.18 7.17
N TYR A 67 9.57 -17.85 6.85
CA TYR A 67 10.31 -16.79 7.56
C TYR A 67 9.73 -15.41 7.27
N ILE A 68 9.26 -15.16 6.04
CA ILE A 68 8.59 -13.91 5.67
C ILE A 68 7.28 -13.76 6.44
N HIS A 69 6.50 -14.84 6.57
CA HIS A 69 5.25 -14.86 7.32
C HIS A 69 5.45 -14.52 8.80
N TYR A 70 6.35 -15.24 9.49
CA TYR A 70 6.65 -14.97 10.90
C TYR A 70 7.24 -13.56 11.09
N GLY A 71 8.14 -13.15 10.21
CA GLY A 71 8.74 -11.81 10.23
C GLY A 71 7.70 -10.70 10.10
N SER A 72 6.77 -10.81 9.14
CA SER A 72 5.70 -9.81 8.98
C SER A 72 4.76 -9.77 10.18
N GLY A 73 4.42 -10.93 10.77
CA GLY A 73 3.57 -11.00 11.96
C GLY A 73 4.19 -10.30 13.16
N ILE A 74 5.48 -10.56 13.42
CA ILE A 74 6.22 -9.88 14.50
C ILE A 74 6.30 -8.37 14.23
N ALA A 75 6.59 -7.96 12.99
CA ALA A 75 6.62 -6.54 12.63
C ALA A 75 5.26 -5.85 12.84
N PHE A 76 4.16 -6.49 12.46
CA PHE A 76 2.81 -5.98 12.69
C PHE A 76 2.49 -5.84 14.19
N ILE A 77 2.89 -6.81 15.02
CA ILE A 77 2.71 -6.71 16.48
C ILE A 77 3.50 -5.53 17.04
N ILE A 78 4.77 -5.36 16.63
CA ILE A 78 5.62 -4.25 17.09
C ILE A 78 5.00 -2.90 16.68
N ILE A 79 4.59 -2.75 15.42
CA ILE A 79 3.94 -1.53 14.93
C ILE A 79 2.65 -1.27 15.70
N GLY A 80 1.83 -2.30 15.93
CA GLY A 80 0.59 -2.19 16.70
C GLY A 80 0.83 -1.71 18.13
N ILE A 81 1.85 -2.24 18.82
CA ILE A 81 2.23 -1.80 20.17
C ILE A 81 2.72 -0.34 20.16
N LEU A 82 3.56 0.03 19.19
CA LEU A 82 4.07 1.41 19.06
C LEU A 82 2.94 2.42 18.81
N LEU A 83 1.97 2.04 17.97
CA LEU A 83 0.79 2.84 17.65
C LEU A 83 -0.08 3.04 18.90
N VAL A 84 -0.35 1.96 19.66
CA VAL A 84 -1.11 2.05 20.93
C VAL A 84 -0.36 2.86 21.99
N SER A 85 0.97 2.78 22.05
CA SER A 85 1.81 3.56 22.97
C SER A 85 1.90 5.05 22.60
N GLY A 86 1.29 5.50 21.49
CA GLY A 86 1.35 6.90 21.04
C GLY A 86 2.76 7.35 20.63
N ARG A 87 3.66 6.40 20.34
CA ARG A 87 5.03 6.68 19.86
C ARG A 87 5.07 6.85 18.34
N LEU A 88 3.97 6.53 17.65
CA LEU A 88 3.72 6.63 16.22
C LEU A 88 2.35 7.30 16.00
#